data_AF-A0A1R4KQG4-F1
#
_entry.id   AF-A0A1R4KQG4-F1
#
_cell.length_a   1.000
_cell.length_b   1.000
_cell.length_c   1.000
_cell.angle_alpha   90.00
_cell.angle_beta   90.00
_cell.angle_gamma   90.00
#
_symmetry.space_group_name_H-M   'P 1'
#
loop_
_entity.id
_entity.type
_entity.pdbx_description
1 polymer ?
#
loop_
_entity_poly.entity_id
_entity_poly.type
_entity_poly.pdbx_seq_one_letter_code
_entity_poly.pdbx_strand_id
1 'polypeptide(L)' 'MEELMDLSNVLLDRTNLDFSHYLDQEIDWSDGLIGIKGARGTGTTTLLLQYLK' A
#
# COMPACT_ATOMS: atom_id res chain seq x y z
N MET A 1 -13.25 -17.81 3.73
CA MET A 1 -13.10 -16.35 3.66
C MET A 1 -12.33 -15.84 4.88
N GLU A 2 -12.65 -16.35 6.07
CA GLU A 2 -11.90 -16.13 7.32
C GLU A 2 -10.40 -16.45 7.19
N GLU A 3 -10.04 -17.66 6.74
CA GLU A 3 -8.63 -18.06 6.55
C GLU A 3 -7.82 -17.13 5.62
N LEU A 4 -8.47 -16.57 4.60
CA LEU A 4 -7.82 -15.64 3.67
C LEU A 4 -7.53 -14.30 4.34
N MET A 5 -8.45 -13.83 5.18
CA MET A 5 -8.28 -12.60 5.95
C MET A 5 -7.19 -12.79 7.00
N ASP A 6 -7.14 -13.94 7.66
CA ASP A 6 -6.08 -14.28 8.63
C ASP A 6 -4.70 -14.29 7.96
N LEU A 7 -4.59 -14.94 6.80
CA LEU A 7 -3.34 -14.94 6.03
C LEU A 7 -2.95 -13.52 5.61
N SER A 8 -3.91 -12.71 5.15
CA SER A 8 -3.67 -11.31 4.79
C SER A 8 -3.15 -10.52 5.99
N ASN A 9 -3.79 -10.63 7.15
CA ASN A 9 -3.37 -9.93 8.37
C ASN A 9 -1.94 -10.31 8.78
N VAL A 10 -1.60 -11.60 8.73
CA VAL A 10 -0.24 -12.07 9.01
C VAL A 10 0.79 -11.44 8.05
N LEU A 11 0.44 -11.28 6.78
CA LEU A 11 1.33 -10.63 5.81
C LEU A 11 1.44 -9.12 6.07
N LEU A 12 0.35 -8.46 6.42
CA LEU A 12 0.32 -7.03 6.76
C LEU A 12 1.13 -6.70 8.02
N ASP A 13 1.13 -7.58 9.01
CA ASP A 13 1.91 -7.42 10.25
C ASP A 13 3.41 -7.63 10.03
N ARG A 14 3.78 -8.41 9.02
CA ARG A 14 5.17 -8.69 8.67
C ARG A 14 5.74 -7.71 7.63
N THR A 15 4.89 -6.90 7.02
CA THR A 15 5.32 -5.90 6.05
C THR A 15 5.87 -4.69 6.80
N ASN A 16 7.18 -4.47 6.70
CA ASN A 16 7.81 -3.27 7.23
C ASN A 16 7.34 -2.03 6.42
N LEU A 17 6.92 -0.97 7.11
CA LEU A 17 6.46 0.30 6.52
C LEU A 17 7.34 1.49 6.91
N ASP A 18 8.49 1.25 7.54
CA ASP A 18 9.42 2.29 8.01
C ASP A 18 10.03 3.09 6.86
N PHE A 19 10.02 2.54 5.64
CA PHE A 19 10.37 3.27 4.44
C PHE A 19 9.14 3.97 3.87
N SER A 20 9.23 5.28 3.63
CA SER A 20 8.20 6.00 2.87
C SER A 20 8.52 5.94 1.38
N HIS A 21 7.54 5.52 0.57
CA HIS A 21 7.66 5.64 -0.88
C HIS A 21 7.74 7.12 -1.26
N TYR A 22 8.67 7.52 -2.12
CA TYR A 22 8.81 8.92 -2.54
C TYR A 22 7.50 9.51 -3.12
N LEU A 23 6.69 8.69 -3.80
CA LEU A 23 5.40 9.09 -4.36
C LEU A 23 4.38 9.49 -3.31
N ASP A 24 4.49 8.99 -2.07
CA ASP A 24 3.56 9.32 -0.99
C ASP A 24 3.49 10.82 -0.72
N GLN A 25 4.64 11.51 -0.85
CA GLN A 25 4.73 12.96 -0.67
C GLN A 25 4.35 13.77 -1.91
N GLU A 26 4.27 13.13 -3.08
CA GLU A 26 3.95 13.78 -4.35
C GLU A 26 2.46 13.66 -4.72
N ILE A 27 1.74 12.70 -4.13
CA ILE A 27 0.32 12.47 -4.39
C ILE A 27 -0.54 13.45 -3.59
N ASP A 28 -1.41 14.17 -4.28
CA ASP A 28 -2.51 14.91 -3.65
C ASP A 28 -3.65 13.94 -3.30
N TRP A 29 -3.64 13.47 -2.05
CA TRP A 29 -4.64 12.54 -1.53
C TRP A 29 -6.03 13.14 -1.34
N SER A 30 -6.20 14.45 -1.54
CA SER A 30 -7.51 15.10 -1.48
C SER A 30 -8.36 14.89 -2.74
N ASP A 31 -7.75 14.38 -3.81
CA ASP A 31 -8.44 14.15 -5.08
C ASP A 31 -9.36 12.92 -5.00
N GLY A 32 -10.54 13.01 -5.64
CA GLY A 32 -11.59 11.98 -5.52
C GLY A 32 -11.28 10.66 -6.24
N LEU A 33 -10.28 10.67 -7.14
CA LEU A 33 -9.87 9.51 -7.91
C LEU A 33 -8.38 9.59 -8.28
N ILE A 34 -7.59 8.63 -7.79
CA ILE A 34 -6.15 8.56 -8.05
C ILE A 34 -5.83 7.24 -8.76
N GLY A 35 -5.10 7.31 -9.87
CA GLY A 35 -4.62 6.15 -10.61
C GLY A 35 -3.11 5.96 -10.44
N ILE A 36 -2.69 4.87 -9.79
CA ILE A 36 -1.27 4.53 -9.63
C ILE A 36 -0.91 3.40 -10.58
N LYS A 37 0.02 3.65 -11.52
CA LYS A 37 0.48 2.67 -12.51
C LYS A 37 1.98 2.41 -12.37
N GLY A 38 2.38 1.14 -12.44
CA GLY A 38 3.78 0.72 -12.38
C GLY A 38 3.97 -0.71 -12.86
N ALA A 39 5.22 -1.15 -12.96
CA ALA A 39 5.54 -2.55 -13.23
C ALA A 39 5.20 -3.42 -12.01
N ARG A 40 5.04 -4.73 -12.19
CA ARG A 40 4.80 -5.65 -11.06
C ARG A 40 5.99 -5.60 -10.11
N GLY A 41 5.72 -5.42 -8.82
CA GLY A 41 6.74 -5.41 -7.76
C GLY A 41 7.38 -4.05 -7.48
N THR A 42 6.90 -2.96 -8.10
CA THR A 42 7.40 -1.59 -7.81
C THR A 42 6.85 -0.97 -6.52
N GLY A 43 6.17 -1.75 -5.68
CA GLY A 43 5.65 -1.27 -4.39
C GLY A 43 4.31 -0.54 -4.44
N THR A 44 3.59 -0.52 -5.57
CA THR A 44 2.29 0.18 -5.68
C THR A 44 1.26 -0.26 -4.63
N THR A 45 1.10 -1.57 -4.39
CA THR A 45 0.20 -2.07 -3.34
C THR A 45 0.70 -1.72 -1.95
N THR A 46 2.02 -1.69 -1.75
CA THR A 46 2.65 -1.29 -0.48
C THR A 46 2.44 0.20 -0.20
N LEU A 47 2.56 1.06 -1.21
CA LEU A 47 2.23 2.50 -1.11
C LEU A 47 0.77 2.71 -0.68
N LEU A 48 -0.18 1.98 -1.29
CA LEU A 48 -1.58 2.04 -0.86
C LEU A 48 -1.76 1.58 0.59
N LEU A 49 -1.06 0.53 1.00
CA LEU A 49 -1.08 0.07 2.39
C LEU A 49 -0.50 1.12 3.35
N GLN A 50 0.58 1.80 2.96
CA GLN A 50 1.21 2.87 3.75
C GLN A 50 0.28 4.06 3.94
N TYR A 51 -0.47 4.46 2.90
CA TYR A 51 -1.45 5.53 2.99
C TYR A 51 -2.66 5.17 3.89
N LEU A 52 -3.07 3.89 3.89
CA LEU A 52 -4.24 3.42 4.63
C LEU A 52 -3.98 3.11 6.13
N LYS A 53 -2.72 2.90 6.53
CA LYS A 53 -2.31 2.59 7.92
C LYS A 53 -1.85 3.83 8.66
#